data_AF-A0A2G4K2Q7-F1
#
_entry.id   AF-A0A2G4K2Q7-F1
#
_cell.length_a   1.000
_cell.length_b   1.000
_cell.length_c   1.000
_cell.angle_alpha   90.00
_cell.angle_beta   90.00
_cell.angle_gamma   90.00
#
_symmetry.space_group_name_H-M   'P 1'
#
loop_
_entity.id
_entity.type
_entity.pdbx_description
1 polymer ?
#
loop_
_entity_poly.entity_id
_entity_poly.type
_entity_poly.pdbx_seq_one_letter_code
_entity_poly.pdbx_strand_id
1 'polypeptide(L)'
;MDDLQQGLAATEDEPHFLDDPDVSQAFATMLQEFARESDRGAVLIAADIVAAHLEIVIRELAPSEFGAKRLKEMLNYPGMISSLAARNDVALMAGFISPIAYHSINTLRGLRNNAAHSQGGFRLKDNLELLRKISDLGPGTTVNVNRFAIDAVVTPYFDSLLNKGLEMERETGRNLFPDRATILATLKEHPDTMGALEEQALRTELAFAVWLLLGSIAHKRKSLVVSRAP
;
A
#
# COMPACT_ATOMS: atom_id res chain seq x y z
N MET A 1 15.12 -8.31 40.99
CA MET A 1 14.32 -7.18 40.48
C MET A 1 15.18 -6.43 39.46
N ASP A 2 15.74 -7.18 38.49
CA ASP A 2 16.82 -6.69 37.63
C ASP A 2 16.82 -7.32 36.21
N ASP A 3 15.77 -8.09 35.85
CA ASP A 3 15.72 -8.82 34.56
C ASP A 3 14.66 -8.26 33.58
N LEU A 4 14.18 -7.03 33.78
CA LEU A 4 13.11 -6.43 32.96
C LEU A 4 13.53 -5.21 32.12
N GLN A 5 14.83 -4.95 31.96
CA GLN A 5 15.34 -3.83 31.15
C GLN A 5 16.29 -4.21 30.01
N GLN A 6 16.43 -5.49 29.66
CA GLN A 6 17.22 -5.90 28.49
C GLN A 6 16.32 -6.34 27.33
N GLY A 7 15.70 -5.39 26.66
CA GLY A 7 14.98 -5.68 25.43
C GLY A 7 14.24 -4.49 24.87
N LEU A 8 14.96 -3.44 24.46
CA LEU A 8 14.46 -2.38 23.57
C LEU A 8 15.59 -1.42 23.13
N ALA A 9 16.79 -1.96 22.88
CA ALA A 9 17.80 -1.25 22.11
C ALA A 9 17.77 -1.82 20.68
N ALA A 10 16.76 -1.43 19.90
CA ALA A 10 16.88 -1.52 18.46
C ALA A 10 18.00 -0.54 18.09
N THR A 11 19.12 -1.08 17.61
CA THR A 11 20.26 -0.28 17.15
C THR A 11 19.77 0.64 16.02
N GLU A 12 19.96 1.94 16.19
CA GLU A 12 19.51 3.00 15.25
C GLU A 12 20.15 2.92 13.84
N ASP A 13 20.99 1.91 13.58
CA ASP A 13 21.76 1.74 12.33
C ASP A 13 21.24 0.62 11.40
N GLU A 14 20.22 -0.15 11.77
CA GLU A 14 19.60 -1.10 10.83
C GLU A 14 18.57 -0.39 9.94
N PRO A 15 18.75 -0.37 8.60
CA PRO A 15 17.80 0.28 7.71
C PRO A 15 16.41 -0.33 7.90
N HIS A 16 15.42 0.53 8.16
CA HIS A 16 14.06 0.10 8.44
C HIS A 16 13.53 -0.69 7.25
N PHE A 17 12.70 -1.72 7.47
CA PHE A 17 12.26 -2.58 6.37
C PHE A 17 11.45 -1.85 5.29
N LEU A 18 10.91 -0.68 5.62
CA LEU A 18 10.22 0.23 4.69
C LEU A 18 11.19 1.08 3.84
N ASP A 19 12.46 1.17 4.24
CA ASP A 19 13.53 1.85 3.49
C ASP A 19 14.14 0.93 2.42
N ASP A 20 13.58 -0.27 2.22
CA ASP A 20 13.95 -1.12 1.10
C ASP A 20 13.70 -0.35 -0.22
N PRO A 21 14.72 -0.22 -1.10
CA PRO A 21 14.59 0.58 -2.32
C PRO A 21 13.44 0.13 -3.23
N ASP A 22 13.19 -1.18 -3.32
CA ASP A 22 12.12 -1.74 -4.14
C ASP A 22 10.76 -1.32 -3.58
N VAL A 23 10.61 -1.40 -2.25
CA VAL A 23 9.39 -1.03 -1.53
C VAL A 23 9.12 0.47 -1.61
N SER A 24 10.16 1.30 -1.43
CA SER A 24 10.07 2.76 -1.52
C SER A 24 9.70 3.21 -2.93
N GLN A 25 10.34 2.64 -3.96
CA GLN A 25 10.03 2.95 -5.35
C GLN A 25 8.61 2.53 -5.72
N ALA A 26 8.16 1.36 -5.24
CA ALA A 26 6.79 0.91 -5.44
C ALA A 26 5.77 1.85 -4.81
N PHE A 27 6.03 2.32 -3.59
CA PHE A 27 5.15 3.26 -2.91
C PHE A 27 5.08 4.61 -3.61
N ALA A 28 6.22 5.16 -4.02
CA ALA A 28 6.26 6.40 -4.81
C ALA A 28 5.46 6.27 -6.12
N THR A 29 5.60 5.12 -6.80
CA THR A 29 4.83 4.81 -8.02
C THR A 29 3.33 4.76 -7.72
N MET A 30 2.91 4.07 -6.64
CA MET A 30 1.50 4.02 -6.26
C MET A 30 0.92 5.40 -5.98
N LEU A 31 1.61 6.25 -5.22
CA LEU A 31 1.13 7.60 -4.91
C LEU A 31 0.95 8.47 -6.16
N GLN A 32 1.87 8.35 -7.13
CA GLN A 32 1.80 9.10 -8.38
C GLN A 32 0.69 8.61 -9.31
N GLU A 33 0.60 7.30 -9.50
CA GLU A 33 -0.38 6.69 -10.41
C GLU A 33 -1.80 6.80 -9.81
N PHE A 34 -1.97 6.51 -8.52
CA PHE A 34 -3.31 6.47 -7.90
C PHE A 34 -3.98 7.84 -7.84
N ALA A 35 -3.21 8.93 -7.83
CA ALA A 35 -3.75 10.29 -7.90
C ALA A 35 -4.47 10.59 -9.22
N ARG A 36 -4.16 9.84 -10.29
CA ARG A 36 -4.71 10.04 -11.64
C ARG A 36 -5.63 8.92 -12.09
N GLU A 37 -5.73 7.87 -11.28
CA GLU A 37 -6.45 6.67 -11.64
C GLU A 37 -7.85 6.59 -11.03
N SER A 38 -8.70 5.82 -11.70
CA SER A 38 -9.96 5.38 -11.11
C SER A 38 -9.71 4.37 -9.98
N ASP A 39 -10.70 4.15 -9.11
CA ASP A 39 -10.64 3.10 -8.10
C ASP A 39 -10.33 1.72 -8.69
N ARG A 40 -10.87 1.43 -9.89
CA ARG A 40 -10.55 0.20 -10.63
C ARG A 40 -9.07 0.17 -11.02
N GLY A 41 -8.56 1.24 -11.60
CA GLY A 41 -7.16 1.36 -12.03
C GLY A 41 -6.20 1.18 -10.86
N ALA A 42 -6.45 1.88 -9.74
CA ALA A 42 -5.64 1.77 -8.53
C ALA A 42 -5.55 0.33 -8.00
N VAL A 43 -6.67 -0.41 -7.97
CA VAL A 43 -6.68 -1.82 -7.54
C VAL A 43 -5.91 -2.74 -8.50
N LEU A 44 -6.02 -2.52 -9.81
CA LEU A 44 -5.27 -3.31 -10.80
C LEU A 44 -3.76 -3.08 -10.65
N ILE A 45 -3.34 -1.81 -10.55
CA ILE A 45 -1.94 -1.43 -10.36
C ILE A 45 -1.40 -2.00 -9.04
N ALA A 46 -2.15 -1.89 -7.94
CA ALA A 46 -1.79 -2.50 -6.65
C ALA A 46 -1.50 -4.00 -6.77
N ALA A 47 -2.39 -4.75 -7.43
CA ALA A 47 -2.24 -6.19 -7.61
C ALA A 47 -1.02 -6.55 -8.47
N ASP A 48 -0.76 -5.78 -9.52
CA ASP A 48 0.38 -5.99 -10.42
C ASP A 48 1.72 -5.68 -9.73
N ILE A 49 1.78 -4.63 -8.89
CA ILE A 49 2.95 -4.31 -8.08
C ILE A 49 3.28 -5.44 -7.10
N VAL A 50 2.27 -5.98 -6.41
CA VAL A 50 2.44 -7.13 -5.50
C VAL A 50 2.89 -8.37 -6.27
N ALA A 51 2.33 -8.62 -7.46
CA ALA A 51 2.73 -9.74 -8.31
C ALA A 51 4.20 -9.64 -8.75
N ALA A 52 4.67 -8.43 -9.06
CA ALA A 52 6.07 -8.16 -9.40
C ALA A 52 7.00 -8.37 -8.21
N HIS A 53 6.61 -7.95 -7.00
CA HIS A 53 7.42 -8.19 -5.80
C HIS A 53 7.52 -9.68 -5.44
N LEU A 54 6.42 -10.44 -5.56
CA LEU A 54 6.49 -11.88 -5.39
C LEU A 54 7.42 -12.54 -6.42
N GLU A 55 7.45 -12.03 -7.64
CA GLU A 55 8.38 -12.51 -8.65
C GLU A 55 9.84 -12.25 -8.27
N ILE A 56 10.17 -11.06 -7.77
CA ILE A 56 11.52 -10.74 -7.26
C ILE A 56 11.91 -11.70 -6.15
N VAL A 57 11.04 -11.88 -5.15
CA VAL A 57 11.27 -12.79 -4.01
C VAL A 57 11.50 -14.22 -4.47
N ILE A 58 10.66 -14.73 -5.38
CA ILE A 58 10.80 -16.08 -5.92
C ILE A 58 12.11 -16.22 -6.69
N ARG A 59 12.50 -15.21 -7.48
CA ARG A 59 13.77 -15.22 -8.24
C ARG A 59 14.99 -15.26 -7.34
N GLU A 60 14.98 -14.50 -6.25
CA GLU A 60 16.11 -14.40 -5.31
C GLU A 60 16.23 -15.63 -4.40
N LEU A 61 15.11 -16.21 -3.98
CA LEU A 61 15.09 -17.30 -3.01
C LEU A 61 14.99 -18.70 -3.64
N ALA A 62 14.80 -18.78 -4.96
CA ALA A 62 14.79 -20.05 -5.67
C ALA A 62 16.16 -20.75 -5.58
N PRO A 63 16.17 -22.10 -5.47
CA PRO A 63 17.42 -22.86 -5.51
C PRO A 63 18.20 -22.59 -6.81
N SER A 64 19.52 -22.45 -6.70
CA SER A 64 20.41 -22.17 -7.83
C SER A 64 20.31 -23.21 -8.96
N GLU A 65 19.93 -24.44 -8.61
CA GLU A 65 19.75 -25.60 -9.47
C GLU A 65 18.62 -25.43 -10.49
N PHE A 66 17.64 -24.54 -10.23
CA PHE A 66 16.60 -24.25 -11.22
C PHE A 66 17.19 -23.54 -12.45
N GLY A 67 18.21 -22.70 -12.26
CA GLY A 67 18.75 -21.82 -13.30
C GLY A 67 17.79 -20.71 -13.73
N ALA A 68 18.32 -19.54 -14.09
CA ALA A 68 17.53 -18.35 -14.38
C ALA A 68 16.53 -18.53 -15.54
N LYS A 69 16.90 -19.32 -16.56
CA LYS A 69 16.06 -19.58 -17.75
C LYS A 69 14.80 -20.36 -17.39
N ARG A 70 14.94 -21.50 -16.71
CA ARG A 70 13.81 -22.35 -16.31
C ARG A 70 12.88 -21.60 -15.36
N LEU A 71 13.45 -20.86 -14.41
CA LEU A 71 12.65 -20.06 -13.49
C LEU A 71 11.84 -18.98 -14.22
N LYS A 72 12.44 -18.32 -15.22
CA LYS A 72 11.72 -17.37 -16.09
C LYS A 72 10.59 -18.04 -16.88
N GLU A 73 10.80 -19.24 -17.42
CA GLU A 73 9.76 -20.00 -18.13
C GLU A 73 8.60 -20.39 -17.21
N MET A 74 8.88 -20.68 -15.93
CA MET A 74 7.84 -20.98 -14.93
C MET A 74 7.02 -19.74 -14.53
N LEU A 75 7.66 -18.56 -14.46
CA LEU A 75 7.05 -17.29 -14.05
C LEU A 75 6.30 -16.54 -15.16
N ASN A 76 6.59 -16.83 -16.42
CA ASN A 76 5.95 -16.21 -17.57
C ASN A 76 4.81 -17.07 -18.09
N TYR A 77 3.73 -16.48 -18.60
CA TYR A 77 2.65 -17.24 -19.23
C TYR A 77 3.18 -18.08 -20.41
N PRO A 78 2.79 -19.37 -20.56
CA PRO A 78 1.80 -20.14 -19.79
C PRO A 78 2.39 -20.98 -18.63
N GLY A 79 3.50 -20.56 -18.05
CA GLY A 79 4.21 -21.23 -16.96
C GLY A 79 3.39 -21.43 -15.69
N MET A 80 3.77 -22.45 -14.92
CA MET A 80 2.99 -22.93 -13.76
C MET A 80 2.83 -21.93 -12.61
N ILE A 81 3.71 -20.94 -12.50
CA ILE A 81 3.65 -19.87 -11.48
C ILE A 81 3.51 -18.49 -12.14
N SER A 82 2.84 -18.43 -13.29
CA SER A 82 2.66 -17.17 -14.02
C SER A 82 1.58 -16.26 -13.44
N SER A 83 0.69 -16.78 -12.60
CA SER A 83 -0.40 -16.00 -12.01
C SER A 83 -0.08 -15.51 -10.61
N LEU A 84 -0.67 -14.40 -10.19
CA LEU A 84 -0.57 -13.89 -8.81
C LEU A 84 -0.96 -14.96 -7.78
N ALA A 85 -2.04 -15.73 -8.04
CA ALA A 85 -2.47 -16.79 -7.16
C ALA A 85 -1.39 -17.88 -7.00
N ALA A 86 -0.87 -18.40 -8.12
CA ALA A 86 0.16 -19.43 -8.08
C ALA A 86 1.47 -18.94 -7.43
N ARG A 87 1.86 -17.68 -7.65
CA ARG A 87 3.01 -17.06 -6.98
C ARG A 87 2.78 -16.96 -5.47
N ASN A 88 1.58 -16.57 -5.03
CA ASN A 88 1.23 -16.47 -3.62
C ASN A 88 1.26 -17.84 -2.92
N ASP A 89 0.69 -18.86 -3.56
CA ASP A 89 0.67 -20.23 -3.04
C ASP A 89 2.09 -20.80 -2.90
N VAL A 90 2.92 -20.63 -3.93
CA VAL A 90 4.32 -21.10 -3.89
C VAL A 90 5.15 -20.31 -2.88
N ALA A 91 4.97 -19.00 -2.78
CA ALA A 91 5.68 -18.17 -1.81
C ALA A 91 5.33 -18.58 -0.37
N LEU A 92 4.06 -18.89 -0.07
CA LEU A 92 3.67 -19.42 1.24
C LEU A 92 4.26 -20.80 1.48
N MET A 93 4.10 -21.72 0.53
CA MET A 93 4.58 -23.11 0.64
C MET A 93 6.10 -23.17 0.88
N ALA A 94 6.85 -22.31 0.19
CA ALA A 94 8.31 -22.21 0.32
C ALA A 94 8.76 -21.40 1.56
N GLY A 95 7.83 -20.82 2.32
CA GLY A 95 8.11 -20.01 3.51
C GLY A 95 8.68 -18.62 3.22
N PHE A 96 8.55 -18.13 1.98
CA PHE A 96 9.07 -16.82 1.53
C PHE A 96 8.25 -15.65 2.06
N ILE A 97 6.99 -15.90 2.42
CA ILE A 97 6.08 -14.91 3.01
C ILE A 97 5.41 -15.50 4.26
N SER A 98 4.88 -14.63 5.12
CA SER A 98 4.09 -15.05 6.28
C SER A 98 2.66 -15.44 5.89
N PRO A 99 1.94 -16.21 6.72
CA PRO A 99 0.51 -16.47 6.52
C PRO A 99 -0.33 -15.17 6.45
N ILE A 100 0.04 -14.15 7.23
CA ILE A 100 -0.62 -12.84 7.23
C ILE A 100 -0.48 -12.15 5.87
N ALA A 101 0.73 -12.13 5.30
CA ALA A 101 0.97 -11.58 3.97
C ALA A 101 0.20 -12.37 2.90
N TYR A 102 0.20 -13.70 2.99
CA TYR A 102 -0.56 -14.56 2.07
C TYR A 102 -2.07 -14.25 2.08
N HIS A 103 -2.67 -14.07 3.27
CA HIS A 103 -4.08 -13.71 3.39
C HIS A 103 -4.38 -12.31 2.84
N SER A 104 -3.48 -11.35 3.08
CA SER A 104 -3.60 -9.99 2.55
C SER A 104 -3.53 -9.96 1.03
N ILE A 105 -2.61 -10.71 0.42
CA ILE A 105 -2.47 -10.86 -1.04
C ILE A 105 -3.73 -11.52 -1.64
N ASN A 106 -4.26 -12.56 -0.99
CA ASN A 106 -5.49 -13.21 -1.44
C ASN A 106 -6.71 -12.28 -1.35
N THR A 107 -6.76 -11.43 -0.32
CA THR A 107 -7.81 -10.41 -0.18
C THR A 107 -7.69 -9.36 -1.28
N LEU A 108 -6.48 -8.88 -1.57
CA LEU A 108 -6.20 -7.97 -2.68
C LEU A 108 -6.59 -8.59 -4.03
N ARG A 109 -6.30 -9.88 -4.25
CA ARG A 109 -6.74 -10.61 -5.44
C ARG A 109 -8.27 -10.66 -5.54
N GLY A 110 -8.97 -10.87 -4.43
CA GLY A 110 -10.44 -10.80 -4.38
C GLY A 110 -10.96 -9.41 -4.77
N LEU A 111 -10.39 -8.35 -4.20
CA LEU A 111 -10.72 -6.96 -4.53
C LEU A 111 -10.48 -6.66 -6.02
N ARG A 112 -9.34 -7.11 -6.57
CA ARG A 112 -9.02 -7.00 -7.99
C ARG A 112 -10.01 -7.71 -8.88
N ASN A 113 -10.44 -8.92 -8.52
CA ASN A 113 -11.44 -9.66 -9.27
C ASN A 113 -12.79 -8.92 -9.27
N ASN A 114 -13.20 -8.37 -8.12
CA ASN A 114 -14.41 -7.53 -8.04
C ASN A 114 -14.29 -6.31 -8.98
N ALA A 115 -13.13 -5.65 -9.00
CA ALA A 115 -12.88 -4.50 -9.87
C ALA A 115 -12.87 -4.85 -11.36
N ALA A 116 -12.27 -5.99 -11.73
CA ALA A 116 -12.14 -6.43 -13.12
C ALA A 116 -13.46 -6.97 -13.70
N HIS A 117 -14.31 -7.57 -12.87
CA HIS A 117 -15.57 -8.18 -13.32
C HIS A 117 -16.80 -7.28 -13.11
N SER A 118 -16.66 -6.07 -12.55
CA SER A 118 -17.79 -5.16 -12.42
C SER A 118 -18.22 -4.65 -13.81
N GLN A 119 -19.49 -4.89 -14.15
CA GLN A 119 -20.08 -4.44 -15.42
C GLN A 119 -20.34 -2.90 -15.43
N GLY A 120 -20.27 -2.25 -14.26
CA GLY A 120 -20.38 -0.80 -14.09
C GLY A 120 -19.18 -0.18 -13.36
N GLY A 121 -19.32 1.07 -12.94
CA GLY A 121 -18.30 1.77 -12.17
C GLY A 121 -17.96 1.02 -10.88
N PHE A 122 -16.67 0.73 -10.67
CA PHE A 122 -16.17 0.15 -9.42
C PHE A 122 -15.80 1.29 -8.47
N ARG A 123 -16.19 1.17 -7.20
CA ARG A 123 -15.79 2.09 -6.14
C ARG A 123 -15.21 1.33 -4.94
N LEU A 124 -14.10 1.84 -4.40
CA LEU A 124 -13.46 1.29 -3.20
C LEU A 124 -14.37 1.40 -1.97
N LYS A 125 -15.19 2.46 -1.90
CA LYS A 125 -16.13 2.67 -0.80
C LYS A 125 -17.16 1.53 -0.66
N ASP A 126 -17.48 0.84 -1.75
CA ASP A 126 -18.40 -0.29 -1.75
C ASP A 126 -17.70 -1.60 -1.31
N ASN A 127 -16.37 -1.56 -1.13
CA ASN A 127 -15.50 -2.69 -0.81
C ASN A 127 -14.61 -2.41 0.42
N LEU A 128 -15.03 -1.52 1.33
CA LEU A 128 -14.25 -1.11 2.51
C LEU A 128 -13.79 -2.27 3.39
N GLU A 129 -14.63 -3.31 3.52
CA GLU A 129 -14.28 -4.48 4.31
C GLU A 129 -13.05 -5.20 3.74
N LEU A 130 -12.99 -5.36 2.41
CA LEU A 130 -11.84 -5.96 1.74
C LEU A 130 -10.60 -5.06 1.84
N LEU A 131 -10.77 -3.75 1.64
CA LEU A 131 -9.68 -2.78 1.78
C LEU A 131 -9.05 -2.85 3.18
N ARG A 132 -9.87 -2.85 4.22
CA ARG A 132 -9.43 -2.95 5.61
C ARG A 132 -8.77 -4.29 5.91
N LYS A 133 -9.30 -5.39 5.37
CA LYS A 133 -8.68 -6.73 5.49
C LYS A 133 -7.30 -6.82 4.81
N ILE A 134 -7.05 -6.09 3.72
CA ILE A 134 -5.71 -6.03 3.11
C ILE A 134 -4.71 -5.36 4.06
N SER A 135 -5.15 -4.35 4.81
CA SER A 135 -4.32 -3.64 5.78
C SER A 135 -4.17 -4.34 7.13
N ASP A 136 -4.83 -5.48 7.36
CA ASP A 136 -4.76 -6.24 8.62
C ASP A 136 -3.47 -7.08 8.68
N LEU A 137 -2.36 -6.37 8.88
CA LEU A 137 -1.01 -6.95 8.94
C LEU A 137 -0.53 -7.16 10.38
N GLY A 138 -1.41 -6.94 11.36
CA GLY A 138 -1.12 -7.02 12.79
C GLY A 138 -1.95 -6.03 13.62
N PRO A 139 -1.86 -6.08 14.96
CA PRO A 139 -2.66 -5.24 15.84
C PRO A 139 -2.54 -3.74 15.52
N GLY A 140 -3.69 -3.08 15.32
CA GLY A 140 -3.76 -1.63 15.10
C GLY A 140 -3.36 -1.16 13.69
N THR A 141 -2.89 -2.05 12.81
CA THR A 141 -2.44 -1.69 11.45
C THR A 141 -3.55 -1.06 10.62
N THR A 142 -4.73 -1.68 10.56
CA THR A 142 -5.90 -1.16 9.81
C THR A 142 -6.28 0.26 10.22
N VAL A 143 -6.34 0.55 11.52
CA VAL A 143 -6.74 1.87 12.03
C VAL A 143 -5.69 2.92 11.68
N ASN A 144 -4.41 2.58 11.84
CA ASN A 144 -3.31 3.49 11.54
C ASN A 144 -3.21 3.77 10.03
N VAL A 145 -3.38 2.76 9.19
CA VAL A 145 -3.37 2.91 7.72
C VAL A 145 -4.50 3.84 7.26
N ASN A 146 -5.72 3.64 7.74
CA ASN A 146 -6.84 4.52 7.41
C ASN A 146 -6.59 5.96 7.90
N ARG A 147 -6.10 6.14 9.13
CA ARG A 147 -5.77 7.45 9.67
C ARG A 147 -4.70 8.16 8.84
N PHE A 148 -3.61 7.48 8.51
CA PHE A 148 -2.54 8.04 7.68
C PHE A 148 -3.04 8.41 6.29
N ALA A 149 -3.92 7.62 5.70
CA ALA A 149 -4.52 7.93 4.40
C ALA A 149 -5.35 9.21 4.44
N ILE A 150 -6.18 9.38 5.48
CA ILE A 150 -6.96 10.60 5.69
C ILE A 150 -6.01 11.78 5.90
N ASP A 151 -5.04 11.67 6.80
CA ASP A 151 -4.11 12.75 7.13
C ASP A 151 -3.28 13.18 5.90
N ALA A 152 -2.84 12.22 5.07
CA ALA A 152 -2.06 12.46 3.85
C ALA A 152 -2.84 13.17 2.74
N VAL A 153 -4.18 13.08 2.74
CA VAL A 153 -5.03 13.75 1.74
C VAL A 153 -5.58 15.06 2.28
N VAL A 154 -6.11 15.04 3.51
CA VAL A 154 -6.80 16.18 4.12
C VAL A 154 -5.82 17.27 4.52
N THR A 155 -4.69 16.92 5.13
CA THR A 155 -3.76 17.94 5.65
C THR A 155 -3.20 18.84 4.53
N PRO A 156 -2.64 18.29 3.42
CA PRO A 156 -2.14 19.13 2.34
C PRO A 156 -3.23 19.97 1.67
N TYR A 157 -4.45 19.43 1.57
CA TYR A 157 -5.59 20.16 1.02
C TYR A 157 -5.94 21.38 1.88
N PHE A 158 -6.01 21.18 3.20
CA PHE A 158 -6.29 22.25 4.16
C PHE A 158 -5.18 23.30 4.14
N ASP A 159 -3.93 22.88 4.16
CA ASP A 159 -2.79 23.79 4.13
C ASP A 159 -2.76 24.60 2.83
N SER A 160 -3.13 23.98 1.69
CA SER A 160 -3.29 24.68 0.41
C SER A 160 -4.38 25.75 0.46
N LEU A 161 -5.54 25.46 1.06
CA LEU A 161 -6.63 26.43 1.19
C LEU A 161 -6.29 27.57 2.17
N LEU A 162 -5.61 27.28 3.27
CA LEU A 162 -5.14 28.29 4.22
C LEU A 162 -4.17 29.26 3.53
N ASN A 163 -3.21 28.72 2.78
CA ASN A 163 -2.26 29.54 2.01
C ASN A 163 -2.97 30.40 0.97
N LYS A 164 -3.93 29.83 0.23
CA LYS A 164 -4.75 30.57 -0.72
C LYS A 164 -5.60 31.65 -0.05
N GLY A 165 -6.09 31.39 1.16
CA GLY A 165 -6.78 32.38 2.00
C GLY A 165 -5.92 33.61 2.28
N LEU A 166 -4.66 33.39 2.68
CA LEU A 166 -3.69 34.47 2.93
C LEU A 166 -3.35 35.26 1.66
N GLU A 167 -3.26 34.59 0.51
CA GLU A 167 -3.05 35.24 -0.79
C GLU A 167 -4.23 36.15 -1.15
N MET A 168 -5.46 35.63 -1.05
CA MET A 168 -6.68 36.40 -1.33
C MET A 168 -6.83 37.61 -0.41
N GLU A 169 -6.43 37.50 0.84
CA GLU A 169 -6.45 38.61 1.79
C GLU A 169 -5.53 39.75 1.36
N ARG A 170 -4.34 39.43 0.84
CA ARG A 170 -3.38 40.43 0.32
C ARG A 170 -3.91 41.12 -0.94
N GLU A 171 -4.64 40.41 -1.79
CA GLU A 171 -5.13 40.92 -3.07
C GLU A 171 -6.46 41.69 -2.95
N THR A 172 -7.36 41.20 -2.10
CA THR A 172 -8.76 41.67 -2.05
C THR A 172 -9.17 42.22 -0.68
N GLY A 173 -8.30 42.12 0.33
CA GLY A 173 -8.60 42.50 1.72
C GLY A 173 -9.51 41.52 2.45
N ARG A 174 -9.85 40.36 1.85
CA ARG A 174 -10.75 39.37 2.43
C ARG A 174 -10.15 37.95 2.38
N ASN A 175 -10.12 37.30 3.53
CA ASN A 175 -9.74 35.89 3.66
C ASN A 175 -10.99 35.01 3.75
N LEU A 176 -11.19 34.11 2.78
CA LEU A 176 -12.30 33.15 2.80
C LEU A 176 -11.98 31.85 3.57
N PHE A 177 -10.69 31.61 3.88
CA PHE A 177 -10.21 30.40 4.53
C PHE A 177 -9.26 30.75 5.70
N PRO A 178 -9.73 31.47 6.73
CA PRO A 178 -8.88 31.94 7.83
C PRO A 178 -8.40 30.81 8.75
N ASP A 179 -9.18 29.73 8.84
CA ASP A 179 -8.88 28.60 9.72
C ASP A 179 -9.52 27.29 9.22
N ARG A 180 -9.10 26.18 9.84
CA ARG A 180 -9.57 24.82 9.49
C ARG A 180 -11.07 24.63 9.76
N ALA A 181 -11.65 25.31 10.75
CA ALA A 181 -13.07 25.18 11.08
C ALA A 181 -13.95 25.80 9.99
N THR A 182 -13.52 26.93 9.45
CA THR A 182 -14.17 27.61 8.31
C THR A 182 -14.08 26.76 7.06
N ILE A 183 -12.88 26.21 6.75
CA ILE A 183 -12.71 25.28 5.62
C ILE A 183 -13.66 24.08 5.74
N LEU A 184 -13.77 23.48 6.93
CA LEU A 184 -14.69 22.37 7.18
C LEU A 184 -16.16 22.78 6.98
N ALA A 185 -16.56 23.97 7.44
CA ALA A 185 -17.92 24.47 7.22
C ALA A 185 -18.21 24.63 5.73
N THR A 186 -17.28 25.20 4.96
CA THR A 186 -17.40 25.34 3.50
C THR A 186 -17.43 23.98 2.79
N LEU A 187 -16.60 23.02 3.18
CA LEU A 187 -16.62 21.67 2.59
C LEU A 187 -17.95 20.95 2.81
N LYS A 188 -18.62 21.16 3.94
CA LYS A 188 -19.96 20.61 4.18
C LYS A 188 -21.02 21.15 3.22
N GLU A 189 -20.83 22.36 2.72
CA GLU A 189 -21.71 22.98 1.71
C GLU A 189 -21.38 22.50 0.28
N HIS A 190 -20.24 21.83 0.08
CA HIS A 190 -19.76 21.31 -1.20
C HIS A 190 -19.54 19.79 -1.15
N PRO A 191 -20.63 18.98 -1.17
CA PRO A 191 -20.55 17.53 -1.00
C PRO A 191 -19.73 16.83 -2.09
N ASP A 192 -19.67 17.38 -3.31
CA ASP A 192 -18.87 16.82 -4.41
C ASP A 192 -17.36 16.88 -4.11
N THR A 193 -16.89 17.98 -3.52
CA THR A 193 -15.49 18.14 -3.12
C THR A 193 -15.15 17.19 -1.97
N MET A 194 -16.05 17.06 -1.00
CA MET A 194 -15.87 16.11 0.10
C MET A 194 -15.80 14.67 -0.43
N GLY A 195 -16.69 14.30 -1.34
CA GLY A 195 -16.68 12.99 -1.99
C GLY A 195 -15.38 12.71 -2.76
N ALA A 196 -14.83 13.71 -3.46
CA ALA A 196 -13.55 13.55 -4.15
C ALA A 196 -12.38 13.33 -3.18
N LEU A 197 -12.36 14.03 -2.03
CA LEU A 197 -11.36 13.84 -0.97
C LEU A 197 -11.48 12.44 -0.34
N GLU A 198 -12.70 11.98 -0.08
CA GLU A 198 -12.95 10.64 0.44
C GLU A 198 -12.47 9.55 -0.54
N GLU A 199 -12.79 9.66 -1.82
CA GLU A 199 -12.33 8.72 -2.84
C GLU A 199 -10.79 8.72 -2.94
N GLN A 200 -10.15 9.88 -2.87
CA GLN A 200 -8.69 9.97 -2.85
C GLN A 200 -8.08 9.37 -1.58
N ALA A 201 -8.72 9.55 -0.41
CA ALA A 201 -8.29 8.95 0.83
C ALA A 201 -8.34 7.42 0.76
N LEU A 202 -9.39 6.83 0.15
CA LEU A 202 -9.48 5.38 -0.02
C LEU A 202 -8.42 4.81 -0.96
N ARG A 203 -8.10 5.50 -2.06
CA ARG A 203 -6.98 5.10 -2.92
C ARG A 203 -5.64 5.19 -2.17
N THR A 204 -5.47 6.25 -1.38
CA THR A 204 -4.28 6.43 -0.52
C THR A 204 -4.19 5.34 0.55
N GLU A 205 -5.32 4.91 1.13
CA GLU A 205 -5.40 3.80 2.08
C GLU A 205 -4.93 2.49 1.44
N LEU A 206 -5.36 2.22 0.21
CA LEU A 206 -4.87 1.06 -0.55
C LEU A 206 -3.35 1.14 -0.77
N ALA A 207 -2.82 2.31 -1.12
CA ALA A 207 -1.38 2.49 -1.32
C ALA A 207 -0.58 2.20 -0.04
N PHE A 208 -1.03 2.72 1.11
CA PHE A 208 -0.40 2.45 2.41
C PHE A 208 -0.51 0.98 2.82
N ALA A 209 -1.67 0.34 2.60
CA ALA A 209 -1.86 -1.08 2.88
C ALA A 209 -0.90 -1.96 2.06
N VAL A 210 -0.78 -1.68 0.76
CA VAL A 210 0.15 -2.40 -0.13
C VAL A 210 1.60 -2.10 0.25
N TRP A 211 1.95 -0.86 0.57
CA TRP A 211 3.30 -0.51 1.00
C TRP A 211 3.75 -1.29 2.25
N LEU A 212 2.91 -1.37 3.28
CA LEU A 212 3.21 -2.17 4.47
C LEU A 212 3.31 -3.67 4.15
N LEU A 213 2.43 -4.18 3.27
CA LEU A 213 2.49 -5.56 2.80
C LEU A 213 3.83 -5.84 2.11
N LEU A 214 4.25 -5.00 1.16
CA LEU A 214 5.54 -5.12 0.48
C LEU A 214 6.71 -5.05 1.46
N GLY A 215 6.65 -4.13 2.43
CA GLY A 215 7.62 -4.05 3.52
C GLY A 215 7.72 -5.36 4.30
N SER A 216 6.60 -5.98 4.66
CA SER A 216 6.59 -7.26 5.39
C SER A 216 7.20 -8.40 4.56
N ILE A 217 6.97 -8.41 3.24
CA ILE A 217 7.54 -9.38 2.31
C ILE A 217 9.06 -9.15 2.20
N ALA A 218 9.51 -7.91 2.03
CA ALA A 218 10.92 -7.54 1.93
C ALA A 218 11.69 -7.87 3.22
N HIS A 219 11.09 -7.62 4.39
CA HIS A 219 11.66 -8.00 5.69
C HIS A 219 11.86 -9.52 5.78
N LYS A 220 10.83 -10.31 5.42
CA LYS A 220 10.93 -11.78 5.42
C LYS A 220 12.00 -12.27 4.45
N ARG A 221 12.03 -11.74 3.23
CA ARG A 221 13.05 -12.00 2.20
C ARG A 221 14.46 -11.77 2.75
N LYS A 222 14.74 -10.60 3.33
CA LYS A 222 16.06 -10.28 3.91
C LYS A 222 16.47 -11.26 5.00
N SER A 223 15.56 -11.59 5.93
CA SER A 223 15.86 -12.57 6.99
C SER A 223 16.22 -13.96 6.43
N LEU A 224 15.58 -14.38 5.34
CA LEU A 224 15.88 -15.66 4.69
C LEU A 224 17.23 -15.63 3.98
N VAL A 225 17.58 -14.53 3.31
CA VAL A 225 18.89 -14.35 2.68
C VAL A 225 20.01 -14.42 3.71
N VAL A 226 19.88 -13.71 4.85
CA VAL A 226 20.87 -13.75 5.93
C VAL A 226 21.00 -15.17 6.51
N SER A 227 19.89 -15.88 6.73
CA SER A 227 19.91 -17.25 7.25
C SER A 227 20.53 -18.29 6.30
N ARG A 228 20.65 -17.96 5.01
CA ARG A 228 21.20 -18.82 3.95
C ARG A 228 22.62 -18.42 3.54
N ALA A 229 23.18 -17.36 4.12
CA ALA A 229 24.57 -16.99 3.90
C ALA A 229 25.48 -18.08 4.52
N PRO A 230 26.50 -18.55 3.78
CA PRO A 230 27.37 -19.65 4.20
C PRO A 230 28.23 -19.33 5.43
#